data_AF-A0AAP4X2M6-F1
#
_entry.id   AF-A0AAP4X2M6-F1
#
_cell.length_a   1.000
_cell.length_b   1.000
_cell.length_c   1.000
_cell.angle_alpha   90.00
_cell.angle_beta   90.00
_cell.angle_gamma   90.00
#
_symmetry.space_group_name_H-M   'P 1'
#
loop_
_entity.id
_entity.type
_entity.pdbx_description
1 polymer ?
#
loop_
_entity_poly.entity_id
_entity_poly.type
_entity_poly.pdbx_seq_one_letter_code
_entity_poly.pdbx_strand_id
1 'polypeptide(L)'
;MRKQQKSENDLLKTYARIITLTLVLVVMAVISTKHFSSVDSIGTKSLELEHSRMLYVLAMVKSQWLNQGRPDSLKLNWENITVGLGNKQLETDSLGTSSNIIKMSKQGWPQLNEPSSKGCKELWQQLMASDLHDLKAAVSYQNETKICRFSTEQSGSISYQGISGRVIFIDSKS
;
A
#
# COMPACT_ATOMS: atom_id res chain seq x y z
N MET A 1 48.73 34.94 39.07
CA MET A 1 47.56 35.47 38.33
C MET A 1 47.34 34.89 36.92
N ARG A 2 48.32 34.23 36.26
CA ARG A 2 48.13 33.66 34.89
C ARG A 2 47.25 32.39 34.78
N LYS A 3 47.09 31.61 35.85
CA LYS A 3 46.26 30.37 35.83
C LYS A 3 44.75 30.67 35.83
N GLN A 4 44.31 31.75 36.47
CA GLN A 4 42.89 32.14 36.55
C GLN A 4 42.32 32.57 35.19
N GLN A 5 43.04 33.39 34.42
CA GLN A 5 42.63 33.76 33.07
C GLN A 5 42.54 32.56 32.11
N LYS A 6 43.36 31.53 32.30
CA LYS A 6 43.32 30.33 31.46
C LYS A 6 42.09 29.46 31.75
N SER A 7 41.70 29.33 33.02
CA SER A 7 40.48 28.61 33.40
C SER A 7 39.21 29.37 33.00
N GLU A 8 39.22 30.70 33.09
CA GLU A 8 38.08 31.53 32.66
C GLU A 8 37.84 31.45 31.14
N ASN A 9 38.92 31.44 30.35
CA ASN A 9 38.79 31.32 28.90
C ASN A 9 38.33 29.91 28.47
N ASP A 10 38.77 28.86 29.17
CA ASP A 10 38.27 27.49 28.93
C ASP A 10 36.82 27.29 29.37
N LEU A 11 36.39 27.96 30.45
CA LEU A 11 34.99 27.98 30.88
C LEU A 11 34.09 28.66 29.84
N LEU A 12 34.49 29.83 29.34
CA LEU A 12 33.75 30.56 28.30
C LEU A 12 33.65 29.75 27.01
N LYS A 13 34.74 29.09 26.60
CA LYS A 13 34.78 28.25 25.39
C LYS A 13 33.87 27.03 25.51
N THR A 14 33.81 26.42 26.69
CA THR A 14 32.94 25.27 26.95
C THR A 14 31.47 25.69 26.96
N TYR A 15 31.14 26.83 27.57
CA TYR A 15 29.79 27.37 27.61
C TYR A 15 29.26 27.72 26.21
N ALA A 16 30.10 28.36 25.38
CA ALA A 16 29.77 28.65 23.99
C ALA A 16 29.50 27.36 23.19
N ARG A 17 30.28 26.30 23.42
CA ARG A 17 30.09 25.00 22.76
C ARG A 17 28.76 24.34 23.14
N ILE A 18 28.35 24.44 24.42
CA ILE A 18 27.07 23.92 24.89
C ILE A 18 25.92 24.67 24.22
N ILE A 19 25.96 26.01 24.22
CA ILE A 19 24.93 26.85 23.58
C ILE A 19 24.76 26.50 22.11
N THR A 20 25.86 26.36 21.35
CA THR A 20 25.81 25.99 19.94
C THR A 20 25.18 24.60 19.74
N LEU A 21 25.52 23.64 20.60
CA LEU A 21 24.99 22.28 20.52
C LEU A 21 23.49 22.25 20.83
N THR A 22 23.05 23.02 21.83
CA THR A 22 21.63 23.19 22.14
C THR A 22 20.88 23.87 20.99
N LEU A 23 21.47 24.88 20.36
CA LEU A 23 20.85 25.59 19.24
C LEU A 23 20.69 24.69 18.01
N VAL A 24 21.69 23.86 17.70
CA VAL A 24 21.58 22.86 16.62
C VAL A 24 20.48 21.83 16.93
N LEU A 25 20.37 21.36 18.17
CA LEU A 25 19.31 20.44 18.59
C LEU A 25 17.91 21.04 18.43
N VAL A 26 17.73 22.32 18.79
CA VAL A 26 16.45 23.02 18.61
C VAL A 26 16.10 23.15 17.13
N VAL A 27 17.08 23.52 16.29
CA VAL A 27 16.87 23.61 14.83
C VAL A 27 16.48 22.24 14.25
N MET A 28 17.19 21.18 14.63
CA MET A 28 16.83 19.81 14.24
C MET A 28 15.42 19.44 14.68
N ALA A 29 15.03 19.75 15.92
CA ALA A 29 13.70 19.46 16.43
C ALA A 29 12.59 20.20 15.65
N VAL A 30 12.79 21.47 15.30
CA VAL A 30 11.84 22.26 14.50
C VAL A 30 11.73 21.72 13.08
N ILE A 31 12.85 21.33 12.46
CA ILE A 31 12.85 20.71 11.14
C ILE A 31 12.13 19.36 11.20
N SER A 32 12.39 18.55 12.22
CA SER A 32 11.72 17.27 12.41
C SER A 32 10.22 17.44 12.56
N THR A 33 9.72 18.35 13.40
CA THR A 33 8.26 18.53 13.56
C THR A 33 7.59 19.03 12.30
N LYS A 34 8.22 19.95 11.55
CA LYS A 34 7.66 20.47 10.29
C LYS A 34 7.67 19.43 9.16
N HIS A 35 8.72 18.63 9.06
CA HIS A 35 8.81 17.60 8.01
C HIS A 35 8.08 16.31 8.38
N PHE A 36 7.87 16.01 9.66
CA PHE A 36 7.07 14.86 10.07
C PHE A 36 5.61 14.96 9.61
N SER A 37 5.04 16.17 9.55
CA SER A 37 3.70 16.37 8.97
C SER A 37 3.62 16.00 7.48
N SER A 38 4.74 15.98 6.77
CA SER A 38 4.81 15.61 5.36
C SER A 38 4.92 14.10 5.14
N VAL A 39 5.29 13.30 6.15
CA VAL A 39 5.42 11.83 6.01
C VAL A 39 4.06 11.13 6.04
N ASP A 40 3.04 11.70 6.69
CA ASP A 40 1.66 11.19 6.62
C ASP A 40 1.08 11.23 5.19
N SER A 41 1.62 12.10 4.32
CA SER A 41 1.22 12.14 2.90
C SER A 41 1.69 10.91 2.10
N ILE A 42 2.64 10.13 2.61
CA ILE A 42 3.11 8.90 1.95
C ILE A 42 2.03 7.81 2.02
N GLY A 43 1.23 7.77 3.10
CA GLY A 43 0.07 6.88 3.20
C GLY A 43 -0.98 7.16 2.13
N THR A 44 -1.27 8.43 1.85
CA THR A 44 -2.28 8.81 0.84
C THR A 44 -1.92 8.37 -0.58
N LYS A 45 -0.63 8.42 -0.94
CA LYS A 45 -0.14 7.96 -2.26
C LYS A 45 -0.13 6.44 -2.41
N SER A 46 -0.05 5.70 -1.29
CA SER A 46 -0.02 4.24 -1.33
C SER A 46 -1.33 3.65 -1.89
N LEU A 47 -2.49 4.16 -1.45
CA LEU A 47 -3.77 3.63 -1.91
C LEU A 47 -4.10 4.03 -3.36
N GLU A 48 -3.71 5.23 -3.79
CA GLU A 48 -3.85 5.68 -5.18
C GLU A 48 -2.96 4.85 -6.14
N LEU A 49 -1.75 4.48 -5.70
CA LEU A 49 -0.87 3.58 -6.42
C LEU A 49 -1.47 2.18 -6.53
N GLU A 50 -2.01 1.64 -5.44
CA GLU A 50 -2.70 0.35 -5.46
C GLU A 50 -3.96 0.37 -6.34
N HIS A 51 -4.70 1.47 -6.35
CA HIS A 51 -5.84 1.65 -7.25
C HIS A 51 -5.41 1.55 -8.72
N SER A 52 -4.35 2.27 -9.10
CA SER A 52 -3.81 2.25 -10.46
C SER A 52 -3.29 0.85 -10.84
N ARG A 53 -2.64 0.18 -9.90
CA ARG A 53 -2.15 -1.19 -10.07
C ARG A 53 -3.29 -2.19 -10.24
N MET A 54 -4.36 -2.05 -9.48
CA MET A 54 -5.56 -2.89 -9.60
C MET A 54 -6.20 -2.76 -10.97
N LEU A 55 -6.33 -1.53 -11.49
CA LEU A 55 -6.84 -1.30 -12.84
C LEU A 55 -5.99 -1.98 -13.92
N TYR A 56 -4.66 -1.88 -13.80
CA TYR A 56 -3.74 -2.54 -14.72
C TYR A 56 -3.87 -4.07 -14.68
N VAL A 57 -3.86 -4.65 -13.48
CA VAL A 57 -4.04 -6.10 -13.29
C VAL A 57 -5.37 -6.56 -13.86
N LEU A 58 -6.48 -5.87 -13.59
CA LEU A 58 -7.80 -6.22 -14.12
C LEU A 58 -7.84 -6.16 -15.65
N ALA A 59 -7.19 -5.16 -16.27
CA ALA A 59 -7.09 -5.08 -17.72
C ALA A 59 -6.28 -6.26 -18.31
N MET A 60 -5.17 -6.63 -17.65
CA MET A 60 -4.35 -7.78 -18.02
C MET A 60 -5.12 -9.09 -17.89
N VAL A 61 -5.79 -9.32 -16.75
CA VAL A 61 -6.65 -10.49 -16.50
C VAL A 61 -7.71 -10.62 -17.58
N LYS A 62 -8.37 -9.51 -17.92
CA LYS A 62 -9.38 -9.48 -18.97
C LYS A 62 -8.80 -9.79 -20.35
N SER A 63 -7.61 -9.28 -20.66
CA SER A 63 -6.89 -9.59 -21.90
C SER A 63 -6.56 -11.08 -22.00
N GLN A 64 -6.02 -11.67 -20.92
CA GLN A 64 -5.75 -13.11 -20.88
C GLN A 64 -7.02 -13.95 -21.03
N TRP A 65 -8.11 -13.55 -20.37
CA TRP A 65 -9.41 -14.20 -20.51
C TRP A 65 -9.95 -14.13 -21.94
N LEU A 66 -9.82 -12.99 -22.63
CA LEU A 66 -10.20 -12.86 -24.03
C LEU A 66 -9.33 -13.75 -24.93
N ASN A 67 -8.02 -13.78 -24.71
CA ASN A 67 -7.08 -14.57 -25.50
C ASN A 67 -7.26 -16.08 -25.33
N GLN A 68 -7.72 -16.53 -24.16
CA GLN A 68 -7.98 -17.94 -23.86
C GLN A 68 -9.40 -18.41 -24.25
N GLY A 69 -10.16 -17.60 -24.98
CA GLY A 69 -11.49 -18.00 -25.45
C GLY A 69 -12.59 -17.92 -24.39
N ARG A 70 -12.42 -17.04 -23.38
CA ARG A 70 -13.41 -16.74 -22.34
C ARG A 70 -13.73 -17.90 -21.39
N PRO A 71 -12.72 -18.51 -20.74
CA PRO A 71 -12.97 -19.61 -19.80
C PRO A 71 -13.70 -19.15 -18.54
N ASP A 72 -14.44 -20.05 -17.91
CA ASP A 72 -15.12 -19.80 -16.62
C ASP A 72 -14.13 -19.69 -15.44
N SER A 73 -12.93 -20.24 -15.61
CA SER A 73 -11.84 -20.16 -14.64
C SER A 73 -10.53 -19.85 -15.34
N LEU A 74 -9.81 -18.83 -14.86
CA LEU A 74 -8.55 -18.40 -15.44
C LEU A 74 -7.41 -18.73 -14.48
N LYS A 75 -6.46 -19.57 -14.92
CA LYS A 75 -5.15 -19.67 -14.27
C LYS A 75 -4.34 -18.46 -14.68
N LEU A 76 -4.26 -17.49 -13.79
CA LEU A 76 -3.44 -16.33 -14.00
C LEU A 76 -1.96 -16.76 -13.93
N ASN A 77 -1.09 -15.98 -14.56
CA ASN A 77 0.33 -16.30 -14.59
C ASN A 77 1.15 -15.05 -14.28
N TRP A 78 1.60 -14.95 -13.03
CA TRP A 78 2.24 -13.76 -12.44
C TRP A 78 3.73 -13.71 -12.74
N GLU A 79 4.31 -14.77 -13.33
CA GLU A 79 5.74 -14.82 -13.70
C GLU A 79 6.15 -13.72 -14.68
N ASN A 80 5.18 -13.09 -15.36
CA ASN A 80 5.40 -11.95 -16.25
C ASN A 80 5.20 -10.56 -15.58
N ILE A 81 4.76 -10.50 -14.32
CA ILE A 81 4.47 -9.25 -13.60
C ILE A 81 5.72 -8.70 -12.86
N THR A 82 6.75 -9.54 -12.66
CA THR A 82 7.98 -9.18 -11.93
C THR A 82 8.99 -8.36 -12.76
N VAL A 83 8.70 -8.06 -14.03
CA VAL A 83 9.53 -7.17 -14.86
C VAL A 83 9.25 -5.72 -14.49
N GLY A 84 9.69 -5.26 -13.32
CA GLY A 84 9.77 -3.82 -13.03
C GLY A 84 9.66 -3.33 -11.59
N LEU A 85 9.33 -4.15 -10.59
CA LEU A 85 9.31 -3.70 -9.19
C LEU A 85 10.07 -4.68 -8.29
N GLY A 86 11.21 -4.22 -7.79
CA GLY A 86 12.14 -4.98 -6.96
C GLY A 86 11.59 -5.36 -5.59
N ASN A 87 10.68 -6.33 -5.54
CA ASN A 87 10.32 -7.04 -4.33
C ASN A 87 10.77 -8.49 -4.46
N LYS A 88 11.94 -8.73 -3.90
CA LYS A 88 12.57 -10.03 -3.65
C LYS A 88 11.77 -10.76 -2.57
N GLN A 89 10.58 -11.27 -2.90
CA GLN A 89 9.81 -12.16 -2.02
C GLN A 89 8.80 -13.01 -2.79
N LEU A 90 9.26 -13.65 -3.86
CA LEU A 90 8.58 -14.78 -4.50
C LEU A 90 9.50 -16.01 -4.41
N GLU A 91 10.11 -16.21 -3.25
CA GLU A 91 10.72 -17.48 -2.89
C GLU A 91 10.09 -17.96 -1.59
N THR A 92 9.30 -19.02 -1.74
CA THR A 92 9.05 -20.08 -0.76
C THR A 92 7.98 -19.80 0.32
N ASP A 93 6.96 -20.66 0.30
CA ASP A 93 6.15 -21.12 1.46
C ASP A 93 4.93 -20.33 1.98
N SER A 94 4.33 -19.40 1.23
CA SER A 94 3.02 -18.82 1.67
C SER A 94 1.93 -18.68 0.61
N LEU A 95 2.23 -18.87 -0.68
CA LEU A 95 1.19 -19.27 -1.65
C LEU A 95 1.05 -20.79 -1.57
N GLY A 96 0.54 -21.29 -0.45
CA GLY A 96 0.23 -22.70 -0.30
C GLY A 96 -0.78 -23.09 -1.37
N THR A 97 -0.31 -23.81 -2.39
CA THR A 97 -0.97 -24.86 -3.20
C THR A 97 -2.48 -24.73 -3.45
N SER A 98 -3.01 -23.51 -3.46
CA SER A 98 -4.35 -23.15 -3.83
C SER A 98 -4.18 -22.50 -5.18
N SER A 99 -4.37 -23.36 -6.18
CA SER A 99 -4.34 -23.07 -7.59
C SER A 99 -4.65 -21.60 -7.86
N ASN A 100 -3.72 -20.92 -8.53
CA ASN A 100 -3.74 -19.53 -8.94
C ASN A 100 -4.83 -19.25 -10.01
N ILE A 101 -6.01 -19.83 -9.76
CA ILE A 101 -7.18 -20.01 -10.60
C ILE A 101 -8.25 -19.10 -10.02
N ILE A 102 -8.65 -18.12 -10.81
CA ILE A 102 -9.69 -17.17 -10.47
C ILE A 102 -10.95 -17.54 -11.25
N LYS A 103 -12.09 -17.55 -10.56
CA LYS A 103 -13.40 -17.70 -11.22
C LYS A 103 -13.74 -16.41 -11.95
N MET A 104 -14.16 -16.52 -13.20
CA MET A 104 -14.49 -15.38 -14.04
C MET A 104 -15.99 -15.28 -14.25
N SER A 105 -16.50 -14.05 -14.28
CA SER A 105 -17.87 -13.80 -14.72
C SER A 105 -17.99 -14.01 -16.22
N LYS A 106 -19.24 -14.15 -16.72
CA LYS A 106 -19.52 -14.19 -18.17
C LYS A 106 -19.04 -12.92 -18.90
N GLN A 107 -18.86 -11.82 -18.16
CA GLN A 107 -18.37 -10.54 -18.65
C GLN A 107 -16.84 -10.42 -18.59
N GLY A 108 -16.15 -11.44 -18.09
CA GLY A 108 -14.69 -11.49 -18.03
C GLY A 108 -14.09 -10.77 -16.83
N TRP A 109 -14.80 -10.75 -15.70
CA TRP A 109 -14.35 -10.12 -14.46
C TRP A 109 -14.11 -11.12 -13.34
N PRO A 110 -13.04 -10.98 -12.55
CA PRO A 110 -12.80 -11.80 -11.35
C PRO A 110 -13.97 -11.80 -10.39
N GLN A 111 -14.41 -13.00 -10.01
CA GLN A 111 -15.47 -13.22 -9.03
C GLN A 111 -14.92 -13.72 -7.71
N LEU A 112 -15.63 -13.38 -6.63
CA LEU A 112 -15.33 -13.90 -5.30
C LEU A 112 -15.67 -15.39 -5.23
N ASN A 113 -14.86 -16.15 -4.51
CA ASN A 113 -15.18 -17.53 -4.18
C ASN A 113 -16.29 -17.63 -3.13
N GLU A 114 -16.30 -16.68 -2.18
CA GLU A 114 -17.28 -16.59 -1.11
C GLU A 114 -17.81 -15.14 -1.03
N PRO A 115 -19.13 -14.92 -0.89
CA PRO A 115 -19.73 -13.59 -0.72
C PRO A 115 -19.52 -13.08 0.71
N SER A 116 -18.26 -12.93 1.12
CA SER A 116 -17.85 -12.54 2.47
C SER A 116 -16.70 -11.52 2.41
N SER A 117 -16.44 -10.84 3.53
CA SER A 117 -15.25 -10.00 3.66
C SER A 117 -13.96 -10.81 3.50
N LYS A 118 -13.97 -12.10 3.88
CA LYS A 118 -12.88 -13.04 3.65
C LYS A 118 -12.67 -13.28 2.15
N GLY A 119 -13.74 -13.52 1.39
CA GLY A 119 -13.67 -13.67 -0.07
C GLY A 119 -13.13 -12.42 -0.78
N CYS A 120 -13.43 -11.22 -0.29
CA CYS A 120 -12.82 -9.99 -0.80
C CYS A 120 -11.32 -9.92 -0.52
N LYS A 121 -10.87 -10.35 0.67
CA LYS A 121 -9.44 -10.41 1.01
C LYS A 121 -8.70 -11.42 0.13
N GLU A 122 -9.26 -12.61 -0.05
CA GLU A 122 -8.70 -13.65 -0.91
C GLU A 122 -8.60 -13.15 -2.36
N LEU A 123 -9.66 -12.53 -2.88
CA LEU A 123 -9.66 -11.97 -4.24
C LEU A 123 -8.58 -10.89 -4.39
N TRP A 124 -8.44 -10.00 -3.40
CA TRP A 124 -7.38 -9.00 -3.39
C TRP A 124 -6.00 -9.66 -3.43
N GLN A 125 -5.73 -10.62 -2.54
CA GLN A 125 -4.45 -11.31 -2.50
C GLN A 125 -4.15 -12.03 -3.82
N GLN A 126 -5.14 -12.65 -4.45
CA GLN A 126 -4.99 -13.28 -5.76
C GLN A 126 -4.62 -12.25 -6.83
N LEU A 127 -5.39 -11.16 -6.97
CA LEU A 127 -5.14 -10.17 -8.02
C LEU A 127 -3.86 -9.37 -7.78
N MET A 128 -3.68 -8.92 -6.54
CA MET A 128 -2.70 -7.91 -6.16
C MET A 128 -1.42 -8.53 -5.59
N ALA A 129 -1.37 -9.82 -5.28
CA ALA A 129 -0.19 -10.48 -4.67
C ALA A 129 0.40 -9.69 -3.48
N SER A 130 -0.46 -9.00 -2.73
CA SER A 130 -0.11 -8.11 -1.63
C SER A 130 -1.10 -8.31 -0.48
N ASP A 131 -0.61 -8.26 0.75
CA ASP A 131 -1.49 -8.36 1.93
C ASP A 131 -2.08 -6.99 2.27
N LEU A 132 -3.37 -6.97 2.60
CA LEU A 132 -4.09 -5.80 3.08
C LEU A 132 -3.66 -5.38 4.50
N HIS A 133 -3.06 -6.29 5.28
CA HIS A 133 -2.49 -5.98 6.59
C HIS A 133 -1.35 -4.96 6.49
N ASP A 134 -0.50 -5.08 5.47
CA ASP A 134 0.62 -4.14 5.25
C ASP A 134 0.12 -2.73 4.95
N LEU A 135 -1.04 -2.63 4.28
CA LEU A 135 -1.71 -1.37 3.96
C LEU A 135 -2.60 -0.83 5.09
N LYS A 136 -2.71 -1.55 6.21
CA LYS A 136 -3.68 -1.26 7.30
C LYS A 136 -5.10 -1.01 6.75
N ALA A 137 -5.49 -1.75 5.72
CA ALA A 137 -6.76 -1.56 5.04
C ALA A 137 -7.86 -2.42 5.67
N ALA A 138 -8.95 -1.78 6.08
CA ALA A 138 -10.17 -2.46 6.47
C ALA A 138 -10.94 -2.96 5.23
N VAL A 139 -11.51 -4.16 5.32
CA VAL A 139 -12.30 -4.77 4.25
C VAL A 139 -13.74 -4.91 4.66
N SER A 140 -14.63 -4.40 3.82
CA SER A 140 -16.08 -4.58 3.95
C SER A 140 -16.65 -5.16 2.67
N TYR A 141 -17.61 -6.08 2.81
CA TYR A 141 -18.35 -6.66 1.69
C TYR A 141 -19.80 -6.23 1.77
N GLN A 142 -20.31 -5.66 0.68
CA GLN A 142 -21.71 -5.29 0.55
C GLN A 142 -22.44 -6.36 -0.25
N ASN A 143 -23.30 -7.13 0.42
CA ASN A 143 -23.97 -8.28 -0.19
C ASN A 143 -24.99 -7.88 -1.28
N GLU A 144 -25.74 -6.80 -1.06
CA GLU A 144 -26.78 -6.31 -1.99
C GLU A 144 -26.20 -5.90 -3.35
N THR A 145 -25.06 -5.21 -3.32
CA THR A 145 -24.41 -4.65 -4.51
C THR A 145 -23.25 -5.50 -5.02
N LYS A 146 -22.86 -6.55 -4.27
CA LYS A 146 -21.69 -7.41 -4.51
C LYS A 146 -20.40 -6.60 -4.68
N ILE A 147 -20.21 -5.62 -3.81
CA ILE A 147 -19.05 -4.71 -3.82
C ILE A 147 -18.09 -5.07 -2.70
N CYS A 148 -16.81 -5.21 -3.04
CA CYS A 148 -15.71 -5.26 -2.08
C CYS A 148 -15.18 -3.84 -1.87
N ARG A 149 -15.19 -3.35 -0.63
CA ARG A 149 -14.62 -2.04 -0.29
C ARG A 149 -13.43 -2.21 0.64
N PHE A 150 -12.31 -1.64 0.22
CA PHE A 150 -11.03 -1.62 0.90
C PHE A 150 -10.77 -0.17 1.32
N SER A 151 -10.78 0.12 2.62
CA SER A 151 -10.64 1.49 3.14
C SER A 151 -9.46 1.59 4.10
N THR A 152 -8.69 2.66 4.00
CA THR A 152 -7.66 3.01 4.97
C THR A 152 -8.09 4.27 5.71
N GLU A 153 -7.64 4.43 6.96
CA GLU A 153 -7.97 5.61 7.76
C GLU A 153 -7.40 6.90 7.16
N GLN A 154 -6.29 6.80 6.42
CA GLN A 154 -5.53 7.96 5.95
C GLN A 154 -5.77 8.31 4.47
N SER A 155 -6.06 7.32 3.61
CA SER A 155 -5.92 7.46 2.15
C SER A 155 -7.23 7.33 1.37
N GLY A 156 -8.33 7.02 2.04
CA GLY A 156 -9.64 6.86 1.41
C GLY A 156 -10.03 5.40 1.22
N SER A 157 -10.77 5.10 0.15
CA SER A 157 -11.28 3.76 -0.10
C SER A 157 -11.34 3.38 -1.57
N ILE A 158 -10.98 2.13 -1.87
CA ILE A 158 -11.13 1.47 -3.17
C ILE A 158 -12.36 0.58 -3.09
N SER A 159 -13.28 0.71 -4.04
CA SER A 159 -14.44 -0.16 -4.18
C SER A 159 -14.36 -0.93 -5.49
N TYR A 160 -14.40 -2.26 -5.42
CA TYR A 160 -14.45 -3.16 -6.58
C TYR A 160 -15.84 -3.77 -6.73
N GLN A 161 -16.42 -3.62 -7.91
CA GLN A 161 -17.72 -4.20 -8.25
C GLN A 161 -17.53 -5.52 -9.00
N GLY A 162 -17.85 -6.65 -8.37
CA GLY A 162 -17.63 -7.98 -8.97
C GLY A 162 -18.47 -8.28 -10.23
N ILE A 163 -19.55 -7.52 -10.46
CA ILE A 163 -20.43 -7.69 -11.62
C ILE A 163 -19.87 -6.95 -12.85
N SER A 164 -19.45 -5.70 -12.67
CA SER A 164 -19.04 -4.80 -13.76
C SER A 164 -17.53 -4.71 -13.93
N GLY A 165 -16.75 -5.24 -12.98
CA GLY A 165 -15.30 -5.07 -12.92
C GLY A 165 -14.86 -3.63 -12.62
N ARG A 166 -15.80 -2.74 -12.29
CA ARG A 166 -15.50 -1.33 -12.04
C ARG A 166 -14.75 -1.20 -10.72
N VAL A 167 -13.64 -0.47 -10.76
CA VAL A 167 -12.92 -0.01 -9.57
C VAL A 167 -13.22 1.48 -9.39
N ILE A 168 -13.54 1.88 -8.17
CA ILE A 168 -13.81 3.27 -7.80
C ILE A 168 -12.90 3.63 -6.64
N PHE A 169 -12.13 4.70 -6.78
CA PHE A 169 -11.38 5.31 -5.70
C PHE A 169 -12.15 6.50 -5.14
N ILE A 170 -12.26 6.58 -3.81
CA ILE A 170 -12.84 7.69 -3.07
C ILE A 170 -11.75 8.17 -2.11
N ASP A 171 -11.26 9.39 -2.30
CA ASP A 171 -10.29 10.01 -1.41
C ASP A 171 -10.92 10.32 -0.04
N SER A 172 -10.13 10.25 1.04
CA SER A 172 -10.57 10.57 2.41
C SER A 172 -10.67 12.08 2.67
N LYS A 173 -10.05 12.92 1.83
CA LYS A 173 -10.14 14.38 1.95
C LYS A 173 -11.50 14.90 1.46
N SER A 174 -12.42 15.09 2.41
CA SER A 174 -13.52 16.04 2.33
C SER A 174 -13.38 17.12 3.39
#